data_AF-H3CHP7-F1
#
_entry.id   AF-H3CHP7-F1
#
_cell.length_a   1.000
_cell.length_b   1.000
_cell.length_c   1.000
_cell.angle_alpha   90.00
_cell.angle_beta   90.00
_cell.angle_gamma   90.00
#
_symmetry.space_group_name_H-M   'P 1'
#
loop_
_entity.id
_entity.type
_entity.pdbx_description
1 polymer ?
#
loop_
_entity_poly.entity_id
_entity_poly.type
_entity_poly.pdbx_seq_one_letter_code
_entity_poly.pdbx_strand_id
1 'polypeptide(L)'
;HRLLVTRASQQVALNLPETKVTTLENGLRVASEDSGLSTCTVGLWIDAGSRYENERNNGTAHFLEHMAFKGTRKRSQLDLELEIENMGAHLNAYTSREQTVYYAKAFSKDLPRAVEILADIIQNSTLGQAEIERERGVILREMQEVETNLQEVVFDYLHATAYQSTALGRTILGPTENIKTINRGDLVDYITTHYKGPRIVLAAAGGTEHGVDPCIRFPSLDTLHSDGMVSAHVHVEGSKLQMSLCTSVTDSEVARAKNLLKTNMLLHLDGSTPICEDIGRQMLCYSRRIPLLELEARIDAIDVKTIKDVCTKYIFDKAPAIAAVGPIEQLPDYNQIRNGMFWMRS
;
A
#
# COMPACT_ATOMS: atom_id res chain seq x y z
N HIS A 1 -10.82 -11.53 -35.27
CA HIS A 1 -11.21 -10.77 -34.07
C HIS A 1 -10.18 -10.82 -32.93
N ARG A 2 -9.75 -11.99 -32.40
CA ARG A 2 -8.72 -12.08 -31.33
C ARG A 2 -7.40 -11.36 -31.66
N LEU A 3 -6.86 -11.56 -32.86
CA LEU A 3 -5.60 -10.94 -33.33
C LEU A 3 -5.65 -9.40 -33.45
N LEU A 4 -6.85 -8.82 -33.66
CA LEU A 4 -7.01 -7.37 -33.78
C LEU A 4 -7.05 -6.69 -32.41
N VAL A 5 -7.66 -7.34 -31.41
CA VAL A 5 -7.71 -6.84 -30.02
C VAL A 5 -6.31 -6.87 -29.39
N THR A 6 -5.51 -7.91 -29.63
CA THR A 6 -4.12 -8.01 -29.12
C THR A 6 -3.17 -7.01 -29.79
N ARG A 7 -3.37 -6.71 -31.08
CA ARG A 7 -2.59 -5.65 -31.75
C ARG A 7 -2.96 -4.25 -31.24
N ALA A 8 -4.25 -4.00 -31.02
CA ALA A 8 -4.71 -2.73 -30.47
C ALA A 8 -4.21 -2.53 -29.03
N SER A 9 -4.23 -3.57 -28.18
CA SER A 9 -3.68 -3.47 -26.80
C SER A 9 -2.18 -3.22 -26.79
N GLN A 10 -1.41 -3.90 -27.64
CA GLN A 10 0.04 -3.65 -27.78
C GLN A 10 0.34 -2.23 -28.28
N GLN A 11 -0.47 -1.72 -29.21
CA GLN A 11 -0.28 -0.38 -29.79
C GLN A 11 -0.69 0.73 -28.84
N VAL A 12 -1.69 0.50 -27.98
CA VAL A 12 -2.05 1.40 -26.86
C VAL A 12 -0.99 1.37 -25.77
N ALA A 13 -0.45 0.19 -25.42
CA ALA A 13 0.60 0.06 -24.41
C ALA A 13 1.94 0.71 -24.83
N LEU A 14 2.21 0.81 -26.13
CA LEU A 14 3.36 1.57 -26.67
C LEU A 14 3.18 3.09 -26.60
N ASN A 15 1.95 3.58 -26.46
CA ASN A 15 1.64 5.01 -26.41
C ASN A 15 1.49 5.53 -24.97
N LEU A 16 1.78 4.71 -23.96
CA LEU A 16 1.76 5.16 -22.58
C LEU A 16 2.99 6.01 -22.28
N PRO A 17 2.81 7.13 -21.56
CA PRO A 17 3.93 7.96 -21.16
C PRO A 17 4.90 7.16 -20.28
N GLU A 18 6.20 7.34 -20.56
CA GLU A 18 7.25 6.71 -19.80
C GLU A 18 7.30 7.31 -18.38
N THR A 19 7.45 6.45 -17.37
CA THR A 19 7.74 6.90 -16.00
C THR A 19 9.19 7.35 -15.90
N LYS A 20 9.39 8.64 -15.69
CA LYS A 20 10.71 9.20 -15.45
C LYS A 20 11.07 9.06 -13.98
N VAL A 21 12.31 8.68 -13.69
CA VAL A 21 12.79 8.47 -12.31
C VAL A 21 14.13 9.18 -12.12
N THR A 22 14.23 9.96 -11.05
CA THR A 22 15.46 10.61 -10.60
C THR A 22 15.70 10.27 -9.13
N THR A 23 16.96 10.04 -8.74
CA THR A 23 17.33 9.87 -7.33
C THR A 23 18.12 11.09 -6.87
N LEU A 24 17.67 11.73 -5.79
CA LEU A 24 18.32 12.89 -5.19
C LEU A 24 19.55 12.46 -4.38
N GLU A 25 20.42 13.43 -4.06
CA GLU A 25 21.65 13.18 -3.28
C GLU A 25 21.38 12.55 -1.90
N ASN A 26 20.22 12.84 -1.30
CA ASN A 26 19.80 12.26 -0.02
C ASN A 26 19.18 10.86 -0.14
N GLY A 27 19.13 10.29 -1.34
CA GLY A 27 18.55 8.97 -1.63
C GLY A 27 17.04 8.96 -1.89
N LEU A 28 16.35 10.11 -1.75
CA LEU A 28 14.93 10.21 -2.12
C LEU A 28 14.75 10.00 -3.62
N ARG A 29 13.78 9.17 -3.98
CA ARG A 29 13.44 8.88 -5.37
C ARG A 29 12.25 9.74 -5.80
N VAL A 30 12.37 10.42 -6.93
CA VAL A 30 11.31 11.18 -7.58
C VAL A 30 10.90 10.43 -8.83
N ALA A 31 9.65 10.00 -8.90
CA ALA A 31 9.07 9.30 -10.04
C ALA A 31 7.87 10.07 -10.57
N SER A 32 7.78 10.27 -11.88
CA SER A 32 6.62 10.93 -12.47
C SER A 32 6.18 10.36 -13.81
N GLU A 33 4.88 10.44 -14.06
CA GLU A 33 4.26 10.12 -15.35
C GLU A 33 3.41 11.31 -15.82
N ASP A 34 3.83 11.96 -16.90
CA ASP A 34 3.10 13.08 -17.48
C ASP A 34 2.12 12.60 -18.55
N SER A 35 0.84 12.83 -18.29
CA SER A 35 -0.25 12.51 -19.20
C SER A 35 -0.92 13.77 -19.78
N GLY A 36 -0.38 14.97 -19.52
CA GLY A 36 -0.89 16.23 -20.06
C GLY A 36 -2.27 16.66 -19.55
N LEU A 37 -2.73 16.08 -18.43
CA LEU A 37 -4.04 16.40 -17.84
C LEU A 37 -4.03 17.77 -17.15
N SER A 38 -5.20 18.38 -16.98
CA SER A 38 -5.36 19.64 -16.21
C SER A 38 -5.32 19.45 -14.69
N THR A 39 -5.34 18.19 -14.23
CA THR A 39 -5.19 17.80 -12.83
C THR A 39 -4.02 16.85 -12.66
N CYS A 40 -3.51 16.78 -11.44
CA CYS A 40 -2.43 15.89 -11.05
C CYS A 40 -2.71 15.28 -9.67
N THR A 41 -2.08 14.14 -9.39
CA THR A 41 -1.94 13.60 -8.05
C THR A 41 -0.45 13.51 -7.75
N VAL A 42 -0.04 14.03 -6.60
CA VAL A 42 1.33 13.94 -6.10
C VAL A 42 1.32 13.41 -4.68
N GLY A 43 2.28 12.58 -4.30
CA GLY A 43 2.34 12.03 -2.96
C GLY A 43 3.69 11.47 -2.57
N LEU A 44 3.84 11.23 -1.28
CA LEU A 44 5.00 10.62 -0.64
C LEU A 44 4.62 9.22 -0.19
N TRP A 45 5.26 8.22 -0.79
CA TRP A 45 5.22 6.84 -0.35
C TRP A 45 6.43 6.57 0.51
N ILE A 46 6.17 6.21 1.76
CA ILE A 46 7.18 5.97 2.77
C ILE A 46 7.17 4.49 3.10
N ASP A 47 8.32 3.84 3.00
CA ASP A 47 8.53 2.47 3.47
C ASP A 47 8.58 2.46 5.00
N ALA A 48 7.43 2.64 5.63
CA ALA A 48 7.19 2.72 7.07
C ALA A 48 5.74 2.28 7.35
N GLY A 49 5.46 1.77 8.54
CA GLY A 49 4.17 1.16 8.87
C GLY A 49 4.29 0.31 10.13
N SER A 50 3.20 -0.35 10.54
CA SER A 50 3.18 -1.08 11.83
C SER A 50 4.15 -2.26 11.91
N ARG A 51 4.61 -2.81 10.77
CA ARG A 51 5.68 -3.82 10.71
C ARG A 51 7.01 -3.30 11.25
N TYR A 52 7.27 -1.99 11.15
CA TYR A 52 8.52 -1.37 11.58
C TYR A 52 8.49 -0.93 13.05
N GLU A 53 7.35 -1.10 13.72
CA GLU A 53 7.18 -0.83 15.14
C GLU A 53 7.65 -2.01 16.00
N ASN A 54 7.73 -1.78 17.30
CA ASN A 54 7.94 -2.77 18.34
C ASN A 54 6.72 -2.83 19.28
N GLU A 55 6.71 -3.76 20.23
CA GLU A 55 5.57 -3.96 21.13
C GLU A 55 5.22 -2.72 21.97
N ARG A 56 6.19 -1.85 22.26
CA ARG A 56 5.98 -0.66 23.10
C ARG A 56 5.43 0.53 22.32
N ASN A 57 5.82 0.68 21.06
CA ASN A 57 5.41 1.80 20.21
C ASN A 57 4.42 1.39 19.10
N ASN A 58 3.83 0.19 19.17
CA ASN A 58 2.82 -0.22 18.19
C ASN A 58 1.60 0.71 18.24
N GLY A 59 1.19 1.22 17.06
CA GLY A 59 0.16 2.25 16.87
C GLY A 59 0.74 3.65 16.60
N THR A 60 2.06 3.83 16.65
CA THR A 60 2.73 5.11 16.40
C THR A 60 2.59 5.60 14.96
N ALA A 61 2.65 4.70 13.98
CA ALA A 61 2.51 5.01 12.56
C ALA A 61 1.13 5.62 12.26
N HIS A 62 0.08 4.96 12.77
CA HIS A 62 -1.29 5.44 12.66
C HIS A 62 -1.50 6.75 13.45
N PHE A 63 -0.95 6.83 14.66
CA PHE A 63 -1.02 8.07 15.45
C PHE A 63 -0.36 9.24 14.71
N LEU A 64 0.81 9.01 14.09
CA LEU A 64 1.52 10.01 13.31
C LEU A 64 0.72 10.49 12.10
N GLU A 65 -0.01 9.59 11.43
CA GLU A 65 -0.93 9.94 10.35
C GLU A 65 -1.98 10.96 10.80
N HIS A 66 -2.66 10.73 11.93
CA HIS A 66 -3.61 11.69 12.51
C HIS A 66 -2.96 13.05 12.80
N MET A 67 -1.72 13.02 13.26
CA MET A 67 -0.99 14.23 13.64
C MET A 67 -0.43 15.00 12.43
N ALA A 68 -0.26 14.37 11.28
CA ALA A 68 0.35 14.97 10.10
C ALA A 68 -0.40 16.23 9.62
N PHE A 69 -1.72 16.26 9.78
CA PHE A 69 -2.57 17.36 9.32
C PHE A 69 -2.91 18.39 10.41
N LYS A 70 -2.35 18.28 11.62
CA LYS A 70 -2.66 19.17 12.77
C LYS A 70 -1.76 20.41 12.84
N GLY A 71 -1.18 20.80 11.70
CA GLY A 71 -0.36 21.98 11.55
C GLY A 71 1.15 21.72 11.59
N THR A 72 1.88 22.66 11.00
CA THR A 72 3.33 22.68 10.89
C THR A 72 3.89 23.91 11.62
N ARG A 73 5.22 24.05 11.64
CA ARG A 73 5.86 25.27 12.16
C ARG A 73 5.53 26.52 11.33
N LYS A 74 5.23 26.35 10.04
CA LYS A 74 4.95 27.44 9.09
C LYS A 74 3.46 27.76 9.00
N ARG A 75 2.59 26.77 9.22
CA ARG A 75 1.15 26.87 9.02
C ARG A 75 0.41 26.31 10.22
N SER A 76 -0.55 27.06 10.76
CA SER A 76 -1.49 26.47 11.72
C SER A 76 -2.36 25.40 11.03
N GLN A 77 -3.06 24.56 11.80
CA GLN A 77 -4.01 23.60 11.24
C GLN A 77 -5.05 24.29 10.34
N LEU A 78 -5.64 25.40 10.81
CA LEU A 78 -6.64 26.15 10.06
C LEU A 78 -6.07 26.75 8.78
N ASP A 79 -4.86 27.31 8.84
CA ASP A 79 -4.21 27.86 7.65
C ASP A 79 -3.90 26.77 6.61
N LEU A 80 -3.47 25.59 7.07
CA LEU A 80 -3.20 24.44 6.19
C LEU A 80 -4.48 23.97 5.49
N GLU A 81 -5.57 23.80 6.25
CA GLU A 81 -6.89 23.41 5.72
C GLU A 81 -7.40 24.44 4.70
N LEU A 82 -7.41 25.73 5.05
CA LEU A 82 -7.84 26.81 4.16
C LEU A 82 -6.97 26.93 2.91
N GLU A 83 -5.65 26.73 3.01
CA GLU A 83 -4.75 26.79 1.87
C GLU A 83 -5.08 25.68 0.85
N ILE A 84 -5.31 24.46 1.32
CA ILE A 84 -5.68 23.31 0.49
C ILE A 84 -7.05 23.51 -0.16
N GLU A 85 -8.05 23.97 0.62
CA GLU A 85 -9.41 24.23 0.12
C GLU A 85 -9.44 25.35 -0.92
N ASN A 86 -8.72 26.45 -0.69
CA ASN A 86 -8.67 27.58 -1.63
C ASN A 86 -8.02 27.21 -2.97
N MET A 87 -7.12 26.22 -2.99
CA MET A 87 -6.55 25.66 -4.21
C MET A 87 -7.48 24.66 -4.91
N GLY A 88 -8.60 24.28 -4.27
CA GLY A 88 -9.46 23.18 -4.72
C GLY A 88 -8.73 21.83 -4.71
N ALA A 89 -7.71 21.70 -3.85
CA ALA A 89 -6.95 20.48 -3.69
C ALA A 89 -7.60 19.57 -2.64
N HIS A 90 -7.30 18.27 -2.72
CA HIS A 90 -7.71 17.30 -1.72
C HIS A 90 -6.47 16.57 -1.21
N LEU A 91 -6.24 16.66 0.09
CA LEU A 91 -5.16 15.98 0.78
C LEU A 91 -5.71 14.74 1.47
N ASN A 92 -4.97 13.64 1.45
CA ASN A 92 -5.32 12.44 2.19
C ASN A 92 -4.06 11.67 2.61
N ALA A 93 -4.22 10.76 3.55
CA ALA A 93 -3.21 9.79 3.93
C ALA A 93 -3.83 8.42 4.20
N TYR A 94 -2.96 7.42 4.24
CA TYR A 94 -3.28 6.13 4.81
C TYR A 94 -2.00 5.44 5.29
N THR A 95 -2.16 4.60 6.31
CA THR A 95 -1.09 3.75 6.82
C THR A 95 -1.47 2.28 6.68
N SER A 96 -0.52 1.48 6.23
CA SER A 96 -0.61 0.02 6.20
C SER A 96 0.46 -0.61 7.10
N ARG A 97 0.59 -1.93 7.07
CA ARG A 97 1.64 -2.63 7.80
C ARG A 97 3.05 -2.25 7.31
N GLU A 98 3.22 -1.88 6.03
CA GLU A 98 4.54 -1.69 5.42
C GLU A 98 4.73 -0.35 4.72
N GLN A 99 3.64 0.39 4.48
CA GLN A 99 3.65 1.63 3.72
C GLN A 99 2.78 2.69 4.40
N THR A 100 3.31 3.90 4.52
CA THR A 100 2.55 5.10 4.89
C THR A 100 2.58 6.04 3.70
N VAL A 101 1.41 6.56 3.33
CA VAL A 101 1.24 7.37 2.13
C VAL A 101 0.58 8.69 2.51
N TYR A 102 1.14 9.80 2.01
CA TYR A 102 0.54 11.13 2.08
C TYR A 102 0.44 11.67 0.66
N TYR A 103 -0.76 11.98 0.18
CA TYR A 103 -0.94 12.43 -1.20
C TYR A 103 -1.93 13.58 -1.30
N ALA A 104 -1.78 14.36 -2.36
CA ALA A 104 -2.62 15.49 -2.71
C ALA A 104 -3.09 15.35 -4.16
N LYS A 105 -4.38 15.55 -4.38
CA LYS A 105 -5.00 15.73 -5.70
C LYS A 105 -5.17 17.23 -5.91
N ALA A 106 -4.65 17.77 -6.99
CA ALA A 106 -4.67 19.21 -7.25
C ALA A 106 -4.76 19.52 -8.75
N PHE A 107 -4.99 20.77 -9.10
CA PHE A 107 -4.79 21.23 -10.47
C PHE A 107 -3.30 21.21 -10.82
N SER A 108 -2.97 20.92 -12.08
CA SER A 108 -1.57 20.79 -12.53
C SER A 108 -0.74 22.06 -12.29
N LYS A 109 -1.38 23.24 -12.37
CA LYS A 109 -0.75 24.55 -12.07
C LYS A 109 -0.31 24.69 -10.61
N ASP A 110 -0.96 23.97 -9.72
CA ASP A 110 -0.79 24.04 -8.26
C ASP A 110 0.15 22.94 -7.74
N LEU A 111 0.71 22.11 -8.63
CA LEU A 111 1.65 21.04 -8.31
C LEU A 111 2.84 21.49 -7.44
N PRO A 112 3.55 22.60 -7.75
CA PRO A 112 4.67 23.04 -6.91
C PRO A 112 4.23 23.34 -5.47
N ARG A 113 3.02 23.89 -5.30
CA ARG A 113 2.48 24.22 -3.99
C ARG A 113 2.04 22.97 -3.22
N ALA A 114 1.42 22.00 -3.90
CA ALA A 114 1.08 20.72 -3.29
C ALA A 114 2.33 19.97 -2.78
N VAL A 115 3.42 19.97 -3.56
CA VAL A 115 4.71 19.38 -3.17
C VAL A 115 5.29 20.11 -1.95
N GLU A 116 5.27 21.44 -1.93
CA GLU A 116 5.72 22.23 -0.77
C GLU A 116 4.93 21.89 0.50
N ILE A 117 3.60 21.75 0.39
CA ILE A 117 2.73 21.41 1.53
C ILE A 117 3.07 20.02 2.07
N LEU A 118 3.18 19.01 1.19
CA LEU A 118 3.56 17.65 1.58
C LEU A 118 4.95 17.63 2.25
N ALA A 119 5.91 18.36 1.69
CA ALA A 119 7.25 18.46 2.27
C ALA A 119 7.22 19.11 3.67
N ASP A 120 6.39 20.13 3.88
CA ASP A 120 6.25 20.83 5.16
C ASP A 120 5.56 19.96 6.22
N ILE A 121 4.53 19.21 5.84
CA ILE A 121 3.81 18.27 6.72
C ILE A 121 4.76 17.22 7.29
N ILE A 122 5.59 16.62 6.44
CA ILE A 122 6.46 15.51 6.87
C ILE A 122 7.70 15.99 7.63
N GLN A 123 8.24 17.18 7.30
CA GLN A 123 9.49 17.65 7.92
C GLN A 123 9.26 18.56 9.14
N ASN A 124 8.18 19.35 9.14
CA ASN A 124 8.01 20.45 10.08
C ASN A 124 6.71 20.35 10.90
N SER A 125 6.14 19.15 11.05
CA SER A 125 4.97 18.95 11.92
C SER A 125 5.28 19.40 13.36
N THR A 126 4.34 20.14 13.97
CA THR A 126 4.53 20.73 15.30
C THR A 126 4.43 19.66 16.41
N LEU A 127 3.55 18.67 16.22
CA LEU A 127 3.23 17.61 17.18
C LEU A 127 2.90 18.21 18.56
N GLY A 128 1.91 19.10 18.60
CA GLY A 128 1.50 19.80 19.82
C GLY A 128 0.84 18.86 20.83
N GLN A 129 1.13 19.04 22.13
CA GLN A 129 0.62 18.15 23.18
C GLN A 129 -0.91 18.19 23.26
N ALA A 130 -1.53 19.36 23.06
CA ALA A 130 -2.98 19.50 23.09
C ALA A 130 -3.64 18.75 21.93
N GLU A 131 -3.03 18.80 20.74
CA GLU A 131 -3.47 18.06 19.55
C GLU A 131 -3.30 16.55 19.75
N ILE A 132 -2.18 16.10 20.34
CA ILE A 132 -1.95 14.68 20.68
C ILE A 132 -3.07 14.16 21.58
N GLU A 133 -3.42 14.87 22.66
CA GLU A 133 -4.50 14.41 23.56
C GLU A 133 -5.89 14.45 22.90
N ARG A 134 -6.14 15.40 21.99
CA ARG A 134 -7.38 15.42 21.20
C ARG A 134 -7.46 14.22 20.25
N GLU A 135 -6.41 14.00 19.46
CA GLU A 135 -6.36 12.90 18.47
C GLU A 135 -6.35 11.54 19.15
N ARG A 136 -5.74 11.40 20.33
CA ARG A 136 -5.84 10.17 21.14
C ARG A 136 -7.30 9.78 21.38
N GLY A 137 -8.14 10.75 21.74
CA GLY A 137 -9.57 10.52 21.92
C GLY A 137 -10.30 10.16 20.63
N VAL A 138 -9.86 10.67 19.47
CA VAL A 138 -10.39 10.32 18.14
C VAL A 138 -10.03 8.88 17.79
N ILE A 139 -8.75 8.53 17.89
CA ILE A 139 -8.23 7.18 17.59
C ILE A 139 -8.92 6.13 18.47
N LEU A 140 -9.10 6.39 19.77
CA LEU A 140 -9.79 5.45 20.66
C LEU A 140 -11.26 5.22 20.27
N ARG A 141 -11.93 6.22 19.66
CA ARG A 141 -13.30 6.04 19.13
C ARG A 141 -13.28 5.27 17.81
N GLU A 142 -12.35 5.61 16.92
CA GLU A 142 -12.16 4.89 15.66
C GLU A 142 -11.88 3.40 15.88
N MET A 143 -11.06 3.04 16.88
CA MET A 143 -10.84 1.65 17.26
C MET A 143 -12.15 0.91 17.60
N GLN A 144 -13.07 1.57 18.31
CA GLN A 144 -14.38 1.00 18.63
C GLN A 144 -15.26 0.85 17.38
N GLU A 145 -15.18 1.79 16.43
CA GLU A 145 -15.90 1.71 15.16
C GLU A 145 -15.37 0.56 14.30
N VAL A 146 -14.04 0.39 14.22
CA VAL A 146 -13.40 -0.71 13.47
C VAL A 146 -13.77 -2.07 14.06
N GLU A 147 -13.91 -2.21 15.38
CA GLU A 147 -14.39 -3.45 16.02
C GLU A 147 -15.78 -3.89 15.54
N THR A 148 -16.61 -2.96 15.04
CA THR A 148 -17.92 -3.30 14.46
C THR A 148 -17.82 -3.82 13.02
N ASN A 149 -16.70 -3.57 12.33
CA ASN A 149 -16.46 -4.06 10.98
C ASN A 149 -15.80 -5.45 11.02
N LEU A 150 -16.64 -6.49 11.03
CA LEU A 150 -16.19 -7.88 11.12
C LEU A 150 -15.21 -8.29 10.01
N GLN A 151 -15.27 -7.65 8.84
CA GLN A 151 -14.36 -7.94 7.73
C GLN A 151 -12.92 -7.51 8.06
N GLU A 152 -12.73 -6.32 8.64
CA GLU A 152 -11.41 -5.86 9.06
C GLU A 152 -10.90 -6.68 10.25
N VAL A 153 -11.77 -6.94 11.23
CA VAL A 153 -11.43 -7.74 12.42
C VAL A 153 -10.95 -9.14 12.05
N VAL A 154 -11.61 -9.81 11.10
CA VAL A 154 -11.17 -11.16 10.69
C VAL A 154 -9.81 -11.13 9.98
N PHE A 155 -9.50 -10.08 9.21
CA PHE A 155 -8.18 -9.93 8.58
C PHE A 155 -7.09 -9.61 9.60
N ASP A 156 -7.38 -8.83 10.63
CA ASP A 156 -6.44 -8.58 11.72
C ASP A 156 -6.14 -9.86 12.52
N TYR A 157 -7.17 -10.66 12.83
CA TYR A 157 -6.99 -11.97 13.45
C TYR A 157 -6.24 -12.94 12.54
N LEU A 158 -6.48 -12.90 11.23
CA LEU A 158 -5.73 -13.72 10.28
C LEU A 158 -4.25 -13.36 10.29
N HIS A 159 -3.89 -12.07 10.28
CA HIS A 159 -2.49 -11.65 10.38
C HIS A 159 -1.87 -12.04 11.71
N ALA A 160 -2.57 -11.78 12.82
CA ALA A 160 -2.11 -12.13 14.16
C ALA A 160 -1.84 -13.63 14.31
N THR A 161 -2.69 -14.48 13.72
CA THR A 161 -2.55 -15.94 13.79
C THR A 161 -1.57 -16.50 12.76
N ALA A 162 -1.45 -15.90 11.57
CA ALA A 162 -0.52 -16.36 10.53
C ALA A 162 0.93 -15.97 10.85
N TYR A 163 1.12 -14.80 11.47
CA TYR A 163 2.42 -14.20 11.73
C TYR A 163 2.69 -14.00 13.23
N GLN A 164 2.24 -14.96 14.03
CA GLN A 164 2.37 -14.96 15.49
C GLN A 164 3.81 -14.65 15.92
N SER A 165 3.95 -13.83 16.97
CA SER A 165 5.25 -13.43 17.53
C SER A 165 6.18 -12.68 16.57
N THR A 166 5.66 -12.18 15.45
CA THR A 166 6.40 -11.31 14.52
C THR A 166 5.72 -9.93 14.43
N ALA A 167 6.44 -8.95 13.88
CA ALA A 167 5.88 -7.61 13.71
C ALA A 167 4.69 -7.55 12.74
N LEU A 168 4.62 -8.45 11.76
CA LEU A 168 3.50 -8.52 10.80
C LEU A 168 2.18 -8.99 11.44
N GLY A 169 2.25 -9.69 12.57
CA GLY A 169 1.07 -10.12 13.32
C GLY A 169 0.41 -9.00 14.12
N ARG A 170 1.05 -7.83 14.22
CA ARG A 170 0.49 -6.67 14.94
C ARG A 170 -0.54 -5.94 14.07
N THR A 171 -1.51 -5.31 14.72
CA THR A 171 -2.50 -4.47 14.04
C THR A 171 -1.89 -3.10 13.70
N ILE A 172 -2.52 -2.38 12.78
CA ILE A 172 -2.08 -1.04 12.37
C ILE A 172 -2.36 -0.02 13.48
N LEU A 173 -3.54 -0.12 14.11
CA LEU A 173 -3.98 0.75 15.21
C LEU A 173 -3.17 0.52 16.49
N GLY A 174 -2.64 -0.68 16.70
CA GLY A 174 -1.99 -1.09 17.94
C GLY A 174 -2.95 -1.27 19.11
N PRO A 175 -2.44 -1.72 20.28
CA PRO A 175 -3.28 -1.95 21.45
C PRO A 175 -3.65 -0.64 22.14
N THR A 176 -4.86 -0.60 22.70
CA THR A 176 -5.42 0.54 23.44
C THR A 176 -4.48 1.05 24.55
N GLU A 177 -3.75 0.17 25.22
CA GLU A 177 -2.81 0.54 26.28
C GLU A 177 -1.62 1.35 25.73
N ASN A 178 -1.10 1.01 24.54
CA ASN A 178 -0.06 1.79 23.89
C ASN A 178 -0.61 3.15 23.44
N ILE A 179 -1.79 3.16 22.83
CA ILE A 179 -2.45 4.41 22.40
C ILE A 179 -2.70 5.34 23.58
N LYS A 180 -2.84 4.85 24.82
CA LYS A 180 -2.92 5.71 26.01
C LYS A 180 -1.57 6.31 26.43
N THR A 181 -0.45 5.67 26.11
CA THR A 181 0.88 6.06 26.60
C THR A 181 1.79 6.73 25.57
N ILE A 182 1.50 6.57 24.27
CA ILE A 182 2.28 7.21 23.18
C ILE A 182 2.33 8.72 23.41
N ASN A 183 3.53 9.28 23.47
CA ASN A 183 3.79 10.69 23.68
C ASN A 183 4.57 11.30 22.51
N ARG A 184 4.79 12.62 22.57
CA ARG A 184 5.50 13.37 21.52
C ARG A 184 6.90 12.82 21.25
N GLY A 185 7.61 12.35 22.26
CA GLY A 185 8.94 11.74 22.12
C GLY A 185 8.90 10.52 21.21
N ASP A 186 7.94 9.63 21.43
CA ASP A 186 7.77 8.42 20.62
C ASP A 186 7.50 8.76 19.14
N LEU A 187 6.66 9.76 18.87
CA LEU A 187 6.37 10.22 17.52
C LEU A 187 7.61 10.79 16.83
N VAL A 188 8.39 11.62 17.54
CA VAL A 188 9.63 12.20 17.01
C VAL A 188 10.67 11.11 16.76
N ASP A 189 10.81 10.15 17.67
CA ASP A 189 11.73 9.02 17.52
C ASP A 189 11.34 8.15 16.31
N TYR A 190 10.04 7.93 16.09
CA TYR A 190 9.55 7.20 14.92
C TYR A 190 9.86 7.94 13.61
N ILE A 191 9.55 9.25 13.52
CA ILE A 191 9.88 10.07 12.34
C ILE A 191 11.39 10.03 12.09
N THR A 192 12.19 10.30 13.12
CA THR A 192 13.65 10.38 13.00
C THR A 192 14.29 9.03 12.66
N THR A 193 13.64 7.91 12.94
CA THR A 193 14.13 6.57 12.60
C THR A 193 13.70 6.14 11.20
N HIS A 194 12.43 6.33 10.85
CA HIS A 194 11.83 5.72 9.66
C HIS A 194 11.72 6.67 8.46
N TYR A 195 11.57 8.00 8.68
CA TYR A 195 11.34 8.95 7.59
C TYR A 195 12.68 9.47 7.07
N LYS A 196 13.29 8.66 6.19
CA LYS A 196 14.61 8.89 5.59
C LYS A 196 14.53 8.90 4.07
N GLY A 197 15.38 9.70 3.42
CA GLY A 197 15.42 9.83 1.96
C GLY A 197 15.33 8.51 1.20
N PRO A 198 16.21 7.51 1.44
CA PRO A 198 16.18 6.23 0.72
C PRO A 198 14.86 5.43 0.84
N ARG A 199 14.12 5.66 1.93
CA ARG A 199 12.82 5.01 2.24
C ARG A 199 11.63 5.78 1.68
N ILE A 200 11.85 6.90 1.00
CA ILE A 200 10.80 7.79 0.51
C ILE A 200 10.84 7.85 -1.01
N VAL A 201 9.66 7.71 -1.60
CA VAL A 201 9.40 7.97 -3.02
C VAL A 201 8.39 9.10 -3.13
N LEU A 202 8.77 10.18 -3.81
CA LEU A 202 7.82 11.17 -4.31
C LEU A 202 7.30 10.66 -5.67
N ALA A 203 6.01 10.33 -5.74
CA ALA A 203 5.37 9.96 -6.99
C ALA A 203 4.42 11.07 -7.45
N ALA A 204 4.36 11.31 -8.76
CA ALA A 204 3.43 12.26 -9.37
C ALA A 204 2.86 11.71 -10.69
N ALA A 205 1.57 11.91 -10.93
CA ALA A 205 0.92 11.54 -12.19
C ALA A 205 -0.15 12.56 -12.60
N GLY A 206 -0.44 12.65 -13.89
CA GLY A 206 -1.38 13.63 -14.46
C GLY A 206 -0.64 14.69 -15.27
N GLY A 207 -1.07 15.96 -15.24
CA GLY A 207 -0.27 17.05 -15.81
C GLY A 207 0.89 17.39 -14.89
N THR A 208 2.08 16.87 -15.19
CA THR A 208 3.26 17.04 -14.33
C THR A 208 4.50 17.23 -15.18
N GLU A 209 5.44 18.07 -14.74
CA GLU A 209 6.76 18.16 -15.36
C GLU A 209 7.79 17.44 -14.47
N HIS A 210 8.54 16.50 -15.05
CA HIS A 210 9.61 15.84 -14.31
C HIS A 210 10.75 16.82 -14.03
N GLY A 211 11.16 16.96 -12.77
CA GLY A 211 12.16 17.94 -12.36
C GLY A 211 11.66 18.99 -11.36
N VAL A 212 10.41 18.89 -10.90
CA VAL A 212 9.97 19.62 -9.70
C VAL A 212 10.87 19.20 -8.53
N ASP A 213 11.69 20.13 -8.04
CA ASP A 213 12.50 19.93 -6.84
C ASP A 213 11.55 19.84 -5.63
N PRO A 214 11.49 18.69 -4.93
CA PRO A 214 10.58 18.55 -3.82
C PRO A 214 10.93 19.41 -2.61
N CYS A 215 12.09 20.06 -2.58
CA CYS A 215 12.59 20.81 -1.42
C CYS A 215 12.65 19.93 -0.14
N ILE A 216 12.65 18.60 -0.28
CA ILE A 216 12.68 17.63 0.81
C ILE A 216 14.14 17.35 1.19
N ARG A 217 14.51 17.69 2.44
CA ARG A 217 15.87 17.55 2.97
C ARG A 217 15.87 16.64 4.20
N PHE A 218 15.89 15.33 3.99
CA PHE A 218 16.18 14.37 5.06
C PHE A 218 17.68 14.08 5.18
N PRO A 219 18.19 13.69 6.37
CA PRO A 219 19.55 13.18 6.51
C PRO A 219 19.74 11.92 5.65
N SER A 220 20.88 11.82 4.96
CA SER A 220 21.29 10.60 4.26
C SER A 220 21.77 9.53 5.25
N LEU A 221 21.66 8.25 4.88
CA LEU A 221 22.26 7.14 5.61
C LEU A 221 22.74 6.07 4.62
N ASP A 222 23.80 5.36 5.00
CA ASP A 222 24.38 4.25 4.26
C ASP A 222 23.36 3.14 4.01
N THR A 223 23.47 2.52 2.83
CA THR A 223 22.66 1.43 2.26
C THR A 223 22.01 0.50 3.31
N LEU A 224 20.70 0.64 3.50
CA LEU A 224 19.87 -0.39 4.12
C LEU A 224 19.42 -1.38 3.05
N HIS A 225 19.52 -2.67 3.36
CA HIS A 225 19.06 -3.74 2.49
C HIS A 225 17.54 -3.69 2.36
N SER A 226 17.06 -3.65 1.12
CA SER A 226 15.66 -3.88 0.79
C SER A 226 15.34 -5.36 1.01
N ASP A 227 14.79 -5.71 2.17
CA ASP A 227 14.14 -7.01 2.30
C ASP A 227 12.95 -7.03 1.36
N GLY A 228 13.06 -7.80 0.28
CA GLY A 228 12.05 -7.87 -0.76
C GLY A 228 10.67 -8.21 -0.19
N MET A 229 9.65 -7.49 -0.64
CA MET A 229 8.26 -7.68 -0.23
C MET A 229 7.75 -9.03 -0.76
N VAL A 230 7.58 -10.02 0.13
CA VAL A 230 6.91 -11.28 -0.18
C VAL A 230 6.01 -11.68 0.99
N SER A 231 4.95 -10.92 1.23
CA SER A 231 3.76 -11.42 1.94
C SER A 231 2.61 -11.44 0.94
N ALA A 232 2.23 -12.64 0.49
CA ALA A 232 1.08 -12.83 -0.38
C ALA A 232 -0.05 -13.48 0.44
N HIS A 233 -1.10 -12.71 0.69
CA HIS A 233 -2.34 -13.24 1.28
C HIS A 233 -3.28 -13.66 0.16
N VAL A 234 -3.71 -14.91 0.19
CA VAL A 234 -4.69 -15.45 -0.76
C VAL A 234 -5.96 -15.75 0.02
N HIS A 235 -6.95 -14.87 -0.09
CA HIS A 235 -8.29 -15.13 0.41
C HIS A 235 -9.09 -15.87 -0.66
N VAL A 236 -9.51 -17.09 -0.37
CA VAL A 236 -10.36 -17.90 -1.28
C VAL A 236 -11.41 -18.61 -0.45
N GLU A 237 -12.67 -18.39 -0.78
CA GLU A 237 -13.79 -19.13 -0.22
C GLU A 237 -13.86 -20.54 -0.82
N GLY A 238 -13.76 -21.57 0.02
CA GLY A 238 -14.03 -22.97 -0.34
C GLY A 238 -12.79 -23.82 -0.70
N SER A 239 -12.49 -24.80 0.15
CA SER A 239 -11.37 -25.76 -0.01
C SER A 239 -11.43 -26.59 -1.31
N LYS A 240 -12.63 -26.90 -1.81
CA LYS A 240 -12.82 -27.70 -3.04
C LYS A 240 -12.33 -26.97 -4.30
N LEU A 241 -12.52 -25.65 -4.38
CA LEU A 241 -12.08 -24.86 -5.52
C LEU A 241 -10.54 -24.74 -5.53
N GLN A 242 -9.92 -24.57 -4.37
CA GLN A 242 -8.46 -24.53 -4.22
C GLN A 242 -7.78 -25.83 -4.71
N MET A 243 -8.36 -26.99 -4.43
CA MET A 243 -7.83 -28.28 -4.88
C MET A 243 -8.08 -28.58 -6.36
N SER A 244 -9.20 -28.08 -6.90
CA SER A 244 -9.41 -28.10 -8.36
C SER A 244 -8.32 -27.30 -9.09
N LEU A 245 -7.91 -26.16 -8.53
CA LEU A 245 -6.80 -25.36 -9.08
C LEU A 245 -5.46 -26.13 -9.10
N CYS A 246 -5.23 -26.99 -8.10
CA CYS A 246 -4.01 -27.81 -8.04
C CYS A 246 -3.99 -28.96 -9.05
N THR A 247 -5.16 -29.50 -9.43
CA THR A 247 -5.23 -30.82 -10.09
C THR A 247 -5.91 -30.82 -11.47
N SER A 248 -6.92 -29.98 -11.70
CA SER A 248 -7.81 -30.06 -12.86
C SER A 248 -8.03 -28.74 -13.61
N VAL A 249 -7.09 -27.80 -13.51
CA VAL A 249 -7.12 -26.54 -14.29
C VAL A 249 -7.06 -26.82 -15.79
N THR A 250 -7.96 -26.17 -16.53
CA THR A 250 -8.04 -26.23 -17.99
C THR A 250 -7.41 -24.99 -18.66
N ASP A 251 -6.94 -25.15 -19.90
CA ASP A 251 -6.36 -24.03 -20.68
C ASP A 251 -7.37 -22.90 -20.91
N SER A 252 -8.66 -23.21 -21.05
CA SER A 252 -9.72 -22.21 -21.24
C SER A 252 -9.93 -21.36 -19.97
N GLU A 253 -9.85 -21.96 -18.79
CA GLU A 253 -9.91 -21.24 -17.51
C GLU A 253 -8.71 -20.34 -17.30
N VAL A 254 -7.49 -20.83 -17.59
CA VAL A 254 -6.27 -20.02 -17.51
C VAL A 254 -6.34 -18.85 -18.48
N ALA A 255 -6.74 -19.08 -19.74
CA ALA A 255 -6.90 -18.03 -20.72
C ALA A 255 -7.93 -16.97 -20.27
N ARG A 256 -9.04 -17.40 -19.66
CA ARG A 256 -10.05 -16.49 -19.09
C ARG A 256 -9.49 -15.69 -17.92
N ALA A 257 -8.77 -16.33 -16.99
CA ALA A 257 -8.17 -15.69 -15.83
C ALA A 257 -7.10 -14.65 -16.24
N LYS A 258 -6.26 -14.98 -17.22
CA LYS A 258 -5.29 -14.03 -17.80
C LYS A 258 -6.00 -12.79 -18.37
N ASN A 259 -7.04 -12.99 -19.17
CA ASN A 259 -7.78 -11.87 -19.76
C ASN A 259 -8.46 -11.02 -18.68
N LEU A 260 -9.01 -11.65 -17.64
CA LEU A 260 -9.60 -10.92 -16.51
C LEU A 260 -8.55 -10.09 -15.76
N LEU A 261 -7.37 -10.68 -15.48
CA LEU A 261 -6.28 -9.99 -14.80
C LEU A 261 -5.76 -8.79 -15.62
N LYS A 262 -5.53 -8.97 -16.92
CA LYS A 262 -5.12 -7.88 -17.82
C LYS A 262 -6.15 -6.76 -17.85
N THR A 263 -7.43 -7.10 -17.98
CA THR A 263 -8.52 -6.10 -17.97
C THR A 263 -8.57 -5.35 -16.65
N ASN A 264 -8.52 -6.06 -15.51
CA ASN A 264 -8.53 -5.42 -14.20
C ASN A 264 -7.32 -4.50 -14.00
N MET A 265 -6.13 -4.93 -14.43
CA MET A 265 -4.92 -4.11 -14.36
C MET A 265 -5.05 -2.82 -15.17
N LEU A 266 -5.59 -2.89 -16.39
CA LEU A 266 -5.80 -1.71 -17.23
C LEU A 266 -6.86 -0.77 -16.65
N LEU A 267 -7.95 -1.33 -16.09
CA LEU A 267 -9.02 -0.54 -15.45
C LEU A 267 -8.55 0.15 -14.17
N HIS A 268 -7.61 -0.45 -13.43
CA HIS A 268 -7.03 0.16 -12.23
C HIS A 268 -6.10 1.32 -12.55
N LEU A 269 -5.66 1.49 -13.80
CA LEU A 269 -4.78 2.58 -14.20
C LEU A 269 -5.54 3.75 -14.83
N ASP A 270 -6.83 3.88 -14.53
CA ASP A 270 -7.63 5.01 -14.97
C ASP A 270 -7.54 6.19 -13.97
N GLY A 271 -7.04 7.32 -14.45
CA GLY A 271 -6.89 8.56 -13.68
C GLY A 271 -5.54 8.73 -12.98
N SER A 272 -5.26 9.97 -12.55
CA SER A 272 -3.95 10.32 -11.98
C SER A 272 -3.69 9.70 -10.61
N THR A 273 -4.71 9.48 -9.77
CA THR A 273 -4.51 8.93 -8.42
C THR A 273 -4.07 7.47 -8.44
N PRO A 274 -4.76 6.55 -9.15
CA PRO A 274 -4.32 5.15 -9.19
C PRO A 274 -2.97 4.98 -9.89
N ILE A 275 -2.67 5.78 -10.92
CA ILE A 275 -1.34 5.79 -11.56
C ILE A 275 -0.27 6.24 -10.56
N CYS A 276 -0.50 7.32 -9.82
CA CYS A 276 0.44 7.84 -8.82
C CYS A 276 0.70 6.79 -7.71
N GLU A 277 -0.36 6.12 -7.25
CA GLU A 277 -0.27 5.03 -6.29
C GLU A 277 0.49 3.81 -6.83
N ASP A 278 0.22 3.41 -8.07
CA ASP A 278 0.96 2.34 -8.72
C ASP A 278 2.46 2.67 -8.83
N ILE A 279 2.80 3.91 -9.22
CA ILE A 279 4.18 4.40 -9.25
C ILE A 279 4.81 4.29 -7.86
N GLY A 280 4.23 4.95 -6.86
CA GLY A 280 4.80 4.99 -5.51
C GLY A 280 5.00 3.60 -4.91
N ARG A 281 3.97 2.75 -4.99
CA ARG A 281 4.02 1.38 -4.48
C ARG A 281 5.04 0.52 -5.22
N GLN A 282 5.05 0.50 -6.55
CA GLN A 282 6.03 -0.31 -7.30
C GLN A 282 7.47 0.19 -7.09
N MET A 283 7.67 1.49 -6.99
CA MET A 283 8.99 2.05 -6.66
C MET A 283 9.47 1.59 -5.28
N LEU A 284 8.59 1.49 -4.27
CA LEU A 284 8.95 0.90 -3.00
C LEU A 284 9.22 -0.62 -3.10
N CYS A 285 8.32 -1.39 -3.70
CA CYS A 285 8.41 -2.85 -3.71
C CYS A 285 9.52 -3.39 -4.62
N TYR A 286 9.72 -2.77 -5.79
CA TYR A 286 10.55 -3.30 -6.87
C TYR A 286 11.71 -2.38 -7.25
N SER A 287 11.80 -1.19 -6.65
CA SER A 287 12.77 -0.14 -7.00
C SER A 287 12.69 0.35 -8.46
N ARG A 288 11.64 -0.03 -9.18
CA ARG A 288 11.32 0.42 -10.54
C ARG A 288 9.83 0.26 -10.79
N ARG A 289 9.30 1.05 -11.73
CA ARG A 289 7.99 0.77 -12.31
C ARG A 289 8.13 -0.26 -13.42
N ILE A 290 7.38 -1.35 -13.31
CA ILE A 290 7.33 -2.41 -14.31
C ILE A 290 6.44 -1.93 -15.46
N PRO A 291 6.95 -1.82 -16.70
CA PRO A 291 6.15 -1.39 -17.84
C PRO A 291 4.98 -2.35 -18.12
N LEU A 292 3.86 -1.82 -18.63
CA LEU A 292 2.68 -2.65 -18.92
C LEU A 292 2.97 -3.76 -19.92
N LEU A 293 3.82 -3.53 -20.93
CA LEU A 293 4.23 -4.55 -21.89
C LEU A 293 4.98 -5.70 -21.22
N GLU A 294 5.79 -5.41 -20.19
CA GLU A 294 6.48 -6.43 -19.42
C GLU A 294 5.51 -7.22 -18.55
N LEU A 295 4.55 -6.55 -17.89
CA LEU A 295 3.49 -7.21 -17.13
C LEU A 295 2.62 -8.09 -18.04
N GLU A 296 2.25 -7.60 -19.22
CA GLU A 296 1.48 -8.36 -20.19
C GLU A 296 2.22 -9.63 -20.64
N ALA A 297 3.51 -9.50 -20.99
CA ALA A 297 4.34 -10.63 -21.38
C ALA A 297 4.49 -11.65 -20.24
N ARG A 298 4.66 -11.19 -18.99
CA ARG A 298 4.70 -12.05 -17.80
C ARG A 298 3.38 -12.80 -17.61
N ILE A 299 2.23 -12.15 -17.81
CA ILE A 299 0.91 -12.79 -17.71
C ILE A 299 0.72 -13.81 -18.84
N ASP A 300 1.13 -13.49 -20.05
CA ASP A 300 1.00 -14.40 -21.20
C ASP A 300 1.88 -15.63 -21.09
N ALA A 301 3.04 -15.52 -20.45
CA ALA A 301 3.94 -16.64 -20.20
C ALA A 301 3.37 -17.71 -19.25
N ILE A 302 2.32 -17.41 -18.47
CA ILE A 302 1.77 -18.35 -17.48
C ILE A 302 1.02 -19.50 -18.17
N ASP A 303 1.52 -20.73 -18.12
CA ASP A 303 0.79 -21.89 -18.64
C ASP A 303 0.06 -22.66 -17.53
N VAL A 304 -0.76 -23.65 -17.92
CA VAL A 304 -1.45 -24.54 -16.96
C VAL A 304 -0.45 -25.24 -16.04
N LYS A 305 0.73 -25.59 -16.56
CA LYS A 305 1.79 -26.22 -15.77
C LYS A 305 2.29 -25.29 -14.67
N THR A 306 2.57 -24.03 -14.99
CA THR A 306 3.00 -23.00 -14.04
C THR A 306 1.98 -22.81 -12.93
N ILE A 307 0.68 -22.75 -13.27
CA ILE A 307 -0.38 -22.67 -12.26
C ILE A 307 -0.37 -23.89 -11.34
N LYS A 308 -0.28 -25.10 -11.90
CA LYS A 308 -0.20 -26.33 -11.10
C LYS A 308 1.03 -26.37 -10.21
N ASP A 309 2.19 -25.94 -10.71
CA ASP A 309 3.44 -25.89 -9.94
C ASP A 309 3.35 -24.89 -8.79
N VAL A 310 2.80 -23.69 -9.03
CA VAL A 310 2.57 -22.65 -8.02
C VAL A 310 1.54 -23.11 -6.98
N CYS A 311 0.42 -23.68 -7.40
CA CYS A 311 -0.61 -24.22 -6.51
C CYS A 311 -0.07 -25.39 -5.68
N THR A 312 0.76 -26.26 -6.27
CA THR A 312 1.42 -27.34 -5.53
C THR A 312 2.42 -26.80 -4.50
N LYS A 313 3.13 -25.72 -4.86
CA LYS A 313 4.11 -25.10 -3.95
C LYS A 313 3.47 -24.39 -2.77
N TYR A 314 2.39 -23.64 -2.97
CA TYR A 314 1.83 -22.74 -1.96
C TYR A 314 0.50 -23.19 -1.34
N ILE A 315 -0.24 -24.09 -1.98
CA ILE A 315 -1.57 -24.53 -1.54
C ILE A 315 -1.55 -26.00 -1.12
N PHE A 316 -0.98 -26.88 -1.95
CA PHE A 316 -1.03 -28.32 -1.73
C PHE A 316 -0.26 -28.74 -0.47
N ASP A 317 -0.95 -29.48 0.41
CA ASP A 317 -0.43 -30.02 1.67
C ASP A 317 0.23 -28.96 2.58
N LYS A 318 -0.22 -27.70 2.49
CA LYS A 318 0.23 -26.61 3.37
C LYS A 318 -0.73 -26.44 4.53
N ALA A 319 -0.17 -26.07 5.69
CA ALA A 319 -0.95 -25.73 6.87
C ALA A 319 -1.53 -24.31 6.69
N PRO A 320 -2.86 -24.16 6.63
CA PRO A 320 -3.47 -22.84 6.52
C PRO A 320 -3.51 -22.15 7.89
N ALA A 321 -3.49 -20.82 7.86
CA ALA A 321 -3.91 -19.98 8.98
C ALA A 321 -5.42 -19.69 8.82
N ILE A 322 -6.18 -19.82 9.90
CA ILE A 322 -7.64 -19.66 9.88
C ILE A 322 -8.03 -18.67 10.97
N ALA A 323 -8.83 -17.67 10.58
CA ALA A 323 -9.50 -16.75 11.48
C ALA A 323 -10.98 -16.71 11.10
N ALA A 324 -11.86 -16.66 12.10
CA ALA A 324 -13.29 -16.61 11.91
C ALA A 324 -13.94 -15.79 13.04
N VAL A 325 -14.95 -15.00 12.68
CA VAL A 325 -15.69 -14.14 13.61
C VAL A 325 -17.18 -14.23 13.28
N GLY A 326 -18.04 -14.27 14.30
CA GLY A 326 -19.50 -14.40 14.14
C GLY A 326 -20.03 -15.80 14.48
N PRO A 327 -21.17 -16.25 13.89
CA PRO A 327 -21.77 -17.55 14.19
C PRO A 327 -21.00 -18.70 13.52
N ILE A 328 -19.92 -19.13 14.18
CA ILE A 328 -18.95 -20.10 13.66
C ILE A 328 -19.23 -21.57 14.03
N GLU A 329 -20.44 -21.90 14.48
CA GLU A 329 -20.82 -23.25 14.93
C GLU A 329 -20.67 -24.32 13.82
N GLN A 330 -20.81 -23.91 12.56
CA GLN A 330 -20.65 -24.79 11.39
C GLN A 330 -19.23 -24.76 10.81
N LEU A 331 -18.30 -24.01 11.40
CA LEU A 331 -16.93 -23.96 10.92
C LEU A 331 -16.26 -25.33 11.19
N PRO A 332 -15.72 -26.00 10.15
CA PRO A 332 -15.06 -27.29 10.34
C PRO A 332 -13.84 -27.18 11.26
N ASP A 333 -13.52 -28.26 11.98
CA ASP A 333 -12.33 -28.31 12.82
C ASP A 333 -11.05 -28.12 11.98
N TYR A 334 -9.99 -27.62 12.61
CA TYR A 334 -8.71 -27.40 11.95
C TYR A 334 -8.21 -28.65 11.24
N ASN A 335 -8.34 -29.82 11.87
CA ASN A 335 -7.92 -31.08 11.25
C ASN A 335 -8.73 -31.41 10.00
N GLN A 336 -10.03 -31.11 9.99
CA GLN A 336 -10.88 -31.30 8.82
C GLN A 336 -10.46 -30.37 7.68
N ILE A 337 -10.14 -29.11 7.99
CA ILE A 337 -9.67 -28.13 6.99
C ILE A 337 -8.30 -28.55 6.45
N ARG A 338 -7.36 -28.92 7.32
CA ARG A 338 -6.02 -29.38 6.96
C ARG A 338 -6.04 -30.65 6.12
N ASN A 339 -6.96 -31.57 6.40
CA ASN A 339 -7.19 -32.78 5.60
C ASN A 339 -7.78 -32.45 4.22
N GLY A 340 -8.49 -31.33 4.09
CA GLY A 340 -9.00 -30.83 2.81
C GLY A 340 -7.93 -30.21 1.90
N MET A 341 -6.71 -29.97 2.40
CA MET A 341 -5.61 -29.35 1.64
C MET A 341 -4.81 -30.34 0.78
N PHE A 342 -5.23 -31.61 0.72
CA PHE A 342 -4.67 -32.62 -0.19
C PHE A 342 -5.76 -33.60 -0.65
N TRP A 343 -5.54 -34.28 -1.77
CA TRP A 343 -6.42 -35.31 -2.28
C TRP A 343 -5.73 -36.67 -2.20
N MET A 344 -6.27 -37.60 -1.42
CA MET A 344 -5.94 -39.02 -1.57
C MET A 344 -6.73 -39.58 -2.75
N ARG A 345 -6.10 -39.71 -3.91
CA ARG A 345 -6.66 -40.47 -5.02
C ARG A 345 -6.33 -41.94 -4.77
N SER A 346 -7.34 -42.72 -4.38
CA SER A 346 -7.32 -44.19 -4.39
C SER A 346 -7.49 -44.73 -5.80
#